data_AF-A0A7S1VVI5-F1
#
_entry.id   AF-A0A7S1VVI5-F1
#
_cell.length_a   1.000
_cell.length_b   1.000
_cell.length_c   1.000
_cell.angle_alpha   90.00
_cell.angle_beta   90.00
_cell.angle_gamma   90.00
#
_symmetry.space_group_name_H-M   'P 1'
#
loop_
_entity.id
_entity.type
_entity.pdbx_description
1 polymer ?
#
loop_
_entity_poly.entity_id
_entity_poly.type
_entity_poly.pdbx_seq_one_letter_code
_entity_poly.pdbx_strand_id
1 'polypeptide(L)'
;FKRFRTDDIIGKELTASRIAFLRDAAAAKAPSRVIEIAALHALRKFDDYESDYFEKSIAVIERIALLFLVTTPPLTARYNRVFGLVTAMNSNASLDGLDLSEEEKRQIMTTLDTTDWGETPTSRRCIKAVLRRLNDAELHKTSESRVASSPNPLTVEHILPQEPSETSRWKSDWSDDDVRREWVHRLGNLCVLNQRKNSSVNNIDFAEKSQFYG
;
A
#
# COMPACT_ATOMS: atom_id res chain seq x y z
N PHE A 1 22.14 8.91 31.12
CA PHE A 1 21.88 8.36 29.78
C PHE A 1 20.57 7.60 29.81
N LYS A 2 19.47 8.24 29.39
CA LYS A 2 18.14 7.64 29.34
C LYS A 2 18.17 6.49 28.32
N ARG A 3 17.78 5.29 28.74
CA ARG A 3 17.33 4.23 27.82
C ARG A 3 16.18 4.83 27.00
N PHE A 4 16.45 5.21 25.75
CA PHE A 4 15.39 5.34 24.75
C PHE A 4 14.78 3.94 24.64
N ARG A 5 13.49 3.80 24.98
CA ARG A 5 12.81 2.51 24.87
C ARG A 5 12.76 2.17 23.38
N THR A 6 13.13 0.94 23.05
CA THR A 6 12.99 0.37 21.71
C THR A 6 11.59 0.57 21.12
N ASP A 7 10.56 0.60 21.99
CA ASP A 7 9.17 0.86 21.63
C ASP A 7 8.95 2.27 21.05
N ASP A 8 9.64 3.29 21.57
CA ASP A 8 9.53 4.68 21.09
C ASP A 8 10.15 4.83 19.68
N ILE A 9 11.18 4.04 19.38
CA ILE A 9 11.82 4.01 18.05
C ILE A 9 10.91 3.30 17.05
N ILE A 10 10.32 2.16 17.44
CA ILE A 10 9.39 1.39 16.62
C ILE A 10 8.12 2.21 16.31
N GLY A 11 7.58 2.94 17.30
CA GLY A 11 6.45 3.85 17.12
C GLY A 11 6.72 4.90 16.05
N LYS A 12 7.81 5.67 16.19
CA LYS A 12 8.22 6.70 15.21
C LYS A 12 8.43 6.15 13.81
N GLU A 13 9.04 4.98 13.72
CA GLU A 13 9.29 4.30 12.46
C GLU A 13 8.00 3.90 11.75
N LEU A 14 7.00 3.44 12.51
CA LEU A 14 5.69 3.07 12.00
C LEU A 14 4.97 4.30 11.46
N THR A 15 4.88 5.39 12.23
CA THR A 15 4.25 6.66 11.82
C THR A 15 4.82 7.19 10.51
N ALA A 16 6.15 7.18 10.38
CA ALA A 16 6.83 7.62 9.17
C ALA A 16 6.45 6.73 7.96
N SER A 17 6.33 5.42 8.16
CA SER A 17 5.83 4.49 7.13
C SER A 17 4.37 4.79 6.76
N ARG A 18 3.50 5.06 7.74
CA ARG A 18 2.09 5.45 7.50
C ARG A 18 2.01 6.71 6.64
N ILE A 19 2.77 7.75 6.98
CA ILE A 19 2.83 9.01 6.22
C ILE A 19 3.36 8.79 4.81
N ALA A 20 4.38 7.94 4.64
CA ALA A 20 4.89 7.60 3.32
C ALA A 20 3.83 6.92 2.45
N PHE A 21 3.02 6.02 3.02
CA PHE A 21 1.88 5.43 2.32
C PHE A 21 0.81 6.46 1.97
N LEU A 22 0.46 7.39 2.87
CA LEU A 22 -0.51 8.45 2.58
C LEU A 22 -0.11 9.28 1.35
N ARG A 23 1.18 9.65 1.27
CA ARG A 23 1.74 10.34 0.11
C ARG A 23 1.63 9.51 -1.17
N ASP A 24 1.99 8.23 -1.10
CA ASP A 24 1.94 7.33 -2.24
C ASP A 24 0.49 7.12 -2.73
N ALA A 25 -0.47 6.97 -1.81
CA ALA A 25 -1.89 6.83 -2.11
C ALA A 25 -2.46 8.08 -2.80
N ALA A 26 -2.13 9.27 -2.29
CA ALA A 26 -2.56 10.55 -2.88
C ALA A 26 -1.93 10.79 -4.27
N ALA A 27 -0.67 10.37 -4.46
CA ALA A 27 0.00 10.43 -5.76
C ALA A 27 -0.54 9.41 -6.77
N ALA A 28 -1.00 8.24 -6.32
CA ALA A 28 -1.44 7.16 -7.19
C ALA A 28 -2.75 7.47 -7.93
N LYS A 29 -3.73 8.08 -7.23
CA LYS A 29 -5.08 8.30 -7.75
C LYS A 29 -5.70 9.58 -7.22
N ALA A 30 -6.18 10.46 -8.11
CA ALA A 30 -6.69 11.79 -7.76
C ALA A 30 -7.80 11.78 -6.67
N PRO A 31 -8.79 10.86 -6.72
CA PRO A 31 -9.75 10.69 -5.63
C PRO A 31 -9.16 10.52 -4.22
N SER A 32 -7.99 9.92 -4.09
CA SER A 32 -7.36 9.70 -2.79
C SER A 32 -6.79 10.98 -2.17
N ARG A 33 -6.50 12.02 -2.97
CA ARG A 33 -5.86 13.27 -2.50
C ARG A 33 -6.65 14.00 -1.41
N VAL A 34 -7.96 13.84 -1.34
CA VAL A 34 -8.78 14.49 -0.31
C VAL A 34 -8.38 14.06 1.11
N ILE A 35 -7.77 12.88 1.28
CA ILE A 35 -7.26 12.42 2.58
C ILE A 35 -6.07 13.25 3.09
N GLU A 36 -5.35 13.93 2.19
CA GLU A 36 -4.24 14.82 2.55
C GLU A 36 -4.72 15.94 3.48
N ILE A 37 -5.98 16.37 3.37
CA ILE A 37 -6.57 17.39 4.26
C ILE A 37 -6.51 16.90 5.72
N ALA A 38 -6.95 15.67 5.99
CA ALA A 38 -6.92 15.10 7.33
C ALA A 38 -5.49 14.86 7.81
N ALA A 39 -4.61 14.35 6.93
CA ALA A 39 -3.21 14.10 7.26
C ALA A 39 -2.45 15.39 7.62
N LEU A 40 -2.57 16.43 6.79
CA LEU A 40 -1.95 17.73 7.02
C LEU A 40 -2.55 18.42 8.25
N HIS A 41 -3.86 18.27 8.49
CA HIS A 41 -4.47 18.79 9.71
C HIS A 41 -3.88 18.14 10.96
N ALA A 42 -3.74 16.81 10.97
CA ALA A 42 -3.09 16.10 12.08
C ALA A 42 -1.66 16.59 12.30
N LEU A 43 -0.84 16.61 11.23
CA LEU A 43 0.56 17.07 11.31
C LEU A 43 0.70 18.52 11.77
N ARG A 44 -0.25 19.39 11.44
CA ARG A 44 -0.22 20.79 11.87
C ARG A 44 -0.73 20.99 13.30
N LYS A 45 -1.68 20.17 13.75
CA LYS A 45 -2.35 20.34 15.04
C LYS A 45 -1.51 19.80 16.21
N PHE A 46 -0.85 18.67 16.01
CA PHE A 46 -0.13 18.00 17.08
C PHE A 46 1.33 18.42 17.06
N ASP A 47 1.80 19.07 18.13
CA ASP A 47 3.22 19.37 18.31
C ASP A 47 4.00 18.14 18.85
N ASP A 48 3.27 17.22 19.49
CA ASP A 48 3.77 15.94 19.98
C ASP A 48 3.30 14.79 19.08
N TYR A 49 4.16 14.44 18.11
CA TYR A 49 3.96 13.32 17.20
C TYR A 49 4.11 11.95 17.88
N GLU A 50 4.43 11.89 19.17
CA GLU A 50 4.53 10.64 19.94
C GLU A 50 3.28 10.40 20.79
N SER A 51 2.33 11.35 20.79
CA SER A 51 1.09 11.17 21.55
C SER A 51 0.25 10.02 20.99
N ASP A 52 -0.28 9.18 21.88
CA ASP A 52 -1.15 8.04 21.54
C ASP A 52 -2.32 8.46 20.63
N TYR A 53 -2.84 9.67 20.84
CA TYR A 53 -3.93 10.20 20.04
C TYR A 53 -3.51 10.52 18.61
N PHE A 54 -2.32 11.11 18.42
CA PHE A 54 -1.78 11.37 17.08
C PHE A 54 -1.53 10.06 16.33
N GLU A 55 -0.90 9.08 16.97
CA GLU A 55 -0.68 7.75 16.38
C GLU A 55 -1.97 7.08 15.93
N LYS A 56 -3.00 7.09 16.81
CA LYS A 56 -4.34 6.58 16.47
C LYS A 56 -4.96 7.36 15.31
N SER A 57 -4.81 8.69 15.28
CA SER A 57 -5.32 9.54 14.20
C SER A 57 -4.68 9.16 12.86
N ILE A 58 -3.35 9.06 12.80
CA ILE A 58 -2.63 8.68 11.57
C ILE A 58 -3.00 7.26 11.14
N ALA A 59 -3.15 6.31 12.08
CA ALA A 59 -3.56 4.95 11.77
C ALA A 59 -4.99 4.86 11.20
N VAL A 60 -5.93 5.69 11.65
CA VAL A 60 -7.28 5.76 11.05
C VAL A 60 -7.23 6.43 9.68
N ILE A 61 -6.50 7.54 9.53
CA ILE A 61 -6.34 8.25 8.26
C ILE A 61 -5.74 7.32 7.19
N GLU A 62 -4.74 6.51 7.55
CA GLU A 62 -4.15 5.50 6.66
C GLU A 62 -5.18 4.48 6.15
N ARG A 63 -5.99 3.92 7.05
CA ARG A 63 -6.99 2.92 6.68
C ARG A 63 -8.07 3.49 5.78
N ILE A 64 -8.48 4.73 6.02
CA ILE A 64 -9.39 5.45 5.12
C ILE A 64 -8.71 5.78 3.78
N ALA A 65 -7.42 6.11 3.77
CA ALA A 65 -6.66 6.29 2.52
C ALA A 65 -6.62 5.00 1.69
N LEU A 66 -6.45 3.84 2.33
CA LEU A 66 -6.53 2.53 1.68
C LEU A 66 -7.92 2.30 1.07
N LEU A 67 -8.99 2.59 1.82
CA LEU A 67 -10.36 2.53 1.31
C LEU A 67 -10.53 3.39 0.05
N PHE A 68 -10.07 4.66 0.09
CA PHE A 68 -10.19 5.58 -1.04
C PHE A 68 -9.40 5.11 -2.25
N LEU A 69 -8.19 4.61 -2.02
CA LEU A 69 -7.31 4.13 -3.07
C LEU A 69 -7.89 2.91 -3.79
N VAL A 70 -8.39 1.94 -3.02
CA VAL A 70 -8.88 0.66 -3.54
C VAL A 70 -10.28 0.79 -4.12
N THR A 71 -11.23 1.31 -3.35
CA THR A 71 -12.66 1.25 -3.68
C THR A 71 -13.19 2.52 -4.35
N THR A 72 -12.45 3.64 -4.24
CA THR A 72 -12.83 4.95 -4.81
C THR A 72 -14.27 5.38 -4.48
N PRO A 73 -14.62 5.57 -3.19
CA PRO A 73 -15.97 5.97 -2.82
C PRO A 73 -16.40 7.29 -3.47
N PRO A 74 -17.72 7.55 -3.56
CA PRO A 74 -18.25 8.82 -4.06
C PRO A 74 -17.65 10.02 -3.32
N LEU A 75 -17.57 11.16 -4.02
CA LEU A 75 -16.91 12.37 -3.50
C LEU A 75 -17.48 12.81 -2.15
N THR A 76 -18.81 12.82 -2.00
CA THR A 76 -19.50 13.18 -0.75
C THR A 76 -19.11 12.27 0.41
N ALA A 77 -19.04 10.96 0.18
CA ALA A 77 -18.64 10.00 1.22
C ALA A 77 -17.19 10.25 1.67
N ARG A 78 -16.29 10.56 0.73
CA ARG A 78 -14.89 10.88 1.05
C ARG A 78 -14.77 12.16 1.88
N TYR A 79 -15.49 13.22 1.51
CA TYR A 79 -15.49 14.46 2.30
C TYR A 79 -16.08 14.26 3.70
N ASN A 80 -17.19 13.53 3.82
CA ASN A 80 -17.80 13.25 5.12
C ASN A 80 -16.81 12.54 6.06
N ARG A 81 -16.06 11.57 5.55
CA ARG A 81 -14.99 10.90 6.31
C ARG A 81 -13.90 11.87 6.76
N VAL A 82 -13.40 12.69 5.85
CA VAL A 82 -12.34 13.67 6.14
C VAL A 82 -12.81 14.72 7.16
N PHE A 83 -14.02 15.27 7.01
CA PHE A 83 -14.56 16.24 7.95
C PHE A 83 -14.88 15.64 9.32
N GLY A 84 -15.34 14.39 9.37
CA GLY A 84 -15.52 13.66 10.63
C GLY A 84 -14.20 13.56 11.41
N LEU A 85 -13.13 13.15 10.73
CA LEU A 85 -11.79 13.08 11.33
C LEU A 85 -11.29 14.44 11.82
N VAL A 86 -11.39 15.48 10.99
CA VAL A 86 -10.95 16.84 11.36
C VAL A 86 -11.74 17.38 12.55
N THR A 87 -13.06 17.16 12.59
CA THR A 87 -13.91 17.58 13.71
C THR A 87 -13.53 16.87 15.02
N ALA A 88 -13.32 15.55 14.97
CA ALA A 88 -12.90 14.77 16.13
C ALA A 88 -11.52 15.21 16.62
N MET A 89 -10.55 15.36 15.72
CA MET A 89 -9.23 15.89 16.04
C MET A 89 -9.32 17.28 16.66
N ASN A 90 -10.09 18.22 16.10
CA ASN A 90 -10.24 19.57 16.66
C ASN A 90 -10.71 19.57 18.12
N SER A 91 -11.62 18.66 18.46
CA SER A 91 -12.19 18.55 19.81
C SER A 91 -11.44 17.58 20.72
N ASN A 92 -10.34 16.96 20.24
CA ASN A 92 -9.68 15.81 20.88
C ASN A 92 -10.67 14.72 21.32
N ALA A 93 -11.73 14.52 20.53
CA ALA A 93 -12.79 13.56 20.80
C ALA A 93 -12.36 12.14 20.41
N SER A 94 -13.08 11.11 20.88
CA SER A 94 -12.78 9.74 20.45
C SER A 94 -12.88 9.59 18.92
N LEU A 95 -11.99 8.78 18.36
CA LEU A 95 -11.99 8.38 16.95
C LEU A 95 -12.85 7.13 16.70
N ASP A 96 -13.45 6.57 17.75
CA ASP A 96 -14.30 5.38 17.65
C ASP A 96 -15.46 5.63 16.68
N GLY A 97 -15.68 4.69 15.77
CA GLY A 97 -16.72 4.79 14.73
C GLY A 97 -16.34 5.63 13.50
N LEU A 98 -15.20 6.33 13.50
CA LEU A 98 -14.68 7.00 12.30
C LEU A 98 -13.82 6.10 11.41
N ASP A 99 -13.45 4.95 11.96
CA ASP A 99 -12.65 3.91 11.33
C ASP A 99 -13.43 3.09 10.28
N LEU A 100 -12.76 2.13 9.64
CA LEU A 100 -13.40 1.22 8.69
C LEU A 100 -14.45 0.34 9.36
N SER A 101 -15.65 0.37 8.79
CA SER A 101 -16.72 -0.58 9.09
C SER A 101 -16.40 -1.97 8.52
N GLU A 102 -17.09 -3.01 9.03
CA GLU A 102 -16.94 -4.38 8.51
C GLU A 102 -17.32 -4.50 7.03
N GLU A 103 -18.31 -3.72 6.58
CA GLU A 103 -18.70 -3.69 5.17
C GLU A 103 -17.60 -3.10 4.29
N GLU A 104 -16.96 -2.01 4.72
CA GLU A 104 -15.85 -1.41 3.99
C GLU A 104 -14.62 -2.32 3.95
N LYS A 105 -14.36 -3.06 5.03
CA LYS A 105 -13.32 -4.10 5.02
C LYS A 105 -13.63 -5.16 3.98
N ARG A 106 -14.87 -5.68 3.94
CA ARG A 106 -15.32 -6.61 2.90
C ARG A 106 -15.17 -6.04 1.50
N GLN A 107 -15.54 -4.77 1.31
CA GLN A 107 -15.44 -4.11 0.01
C GLN A 107 -13.98 -3.99 -0.44
N ILE A 108 -13.06 -3.60 0.46
CA ILE A 108 -11.62 -3.57 0.17
C ILE A 108 -11.14 -4.96 -0.25
N MET A 109 -11.44 -5.99 0.53
CA MET A 109 -10.99 -7.36 0.24
C MET A 109 -11.53 -7.87 -1.09
N THR A 110 -12.81 -7.65 -1.36
CA THR A 110 -13.43 -8.03 -2.65
C THR A 110 -12.76 -7.29 -3.80
N THR A 111 -12.55 -5.99 -3.67
CA THR A 111 -11.94 -5.18 -4.74
C THR A 111 -10.48 -5.59 -4.98
N LEU A 112 -9.72 -5.90 -3.94
CA LEU A 112 -8.34 -6.37 -4.06
C LEU A 112 -8.26 -7.70 -4.83
N ASP A 113 -9.20 -8.60 -4.59
CA ASP A 113 -9.29 -9.91 -5.24
C ASP A 113 -9.75 -9.80 -6.71
N THR A 114 -10.80 -9.00 -6.95
CA THR A 114 -11.47 -8.97 -8.25
C THR A 114 -10.89 -7.99 -9.26
N THR A 115 -9.97 -7.10 -8.88
CA THR A 115 -9.42 -6.07 -9.79
C THR A 115 -8.17 -6.55 -10.53
N ASP A 116 -8.09 -6.23 -11.82
CA ASP A 116 -6.88 -6.40 -12.64
C ASP A 116 -5.90 -5.26 -12.41
N TRP A 117 -5.15 -5.38 -11.32
CA TRP A 117 -4.25 -4.34 -10.85
C TRP A 117 -3.09 -4.05 -11.81
N GLY A 118 -2.62 -5.05 -12.54
CA GLY A 118 -1.52 -4.94 -13.51
C GLY A 118 -1.88 -4.25 -14.84
N GLU A 119 -3.18 -4.20 -15.18
CA GLU A 119 -3.65 -3.83 -16.52
C GLU A 119 -3.37 -2.37 -16.87
N THR A 120 -3.84 -1.44 -16.03
CA THR A 120 -3.77 0.00 -16.34
C THR A 120 -2.61 0.70 -15.61
N PRO A 121 -2.08 1.82 -16.13
CA PRO A 121 -1.09 2.62 -15.39
C PRO A 121 -1.61 3.10 -14.02
N THR A 122 -2.90 3.42 -13.91
CA THR A 122 -3.49 3.90 -12.65
C THR A 122 -3.63 2.78 -11.64
N SER A 123 -4.14 1.62 -12.03
CA SER A 123 -4.24 0.45 -11.15
C SER A 123 -2.86 -0.01 -10.69
N ARG A 124 -1.84 0.02 -11.57
CA ARG A 124 -0.44 -0.27 -11.21
C ARG A 124 0.12 0.70 -10.18
N ARG A 125 -0.18 2.00 -10.28
CA ARG A 125 0.22 2.96 -9.24
C ARG A 125 -0.47 2.68 -7.89
N CYS A 126 -1.74 2.32 -7.93
CA CYS A 126 -2.51 2.00 -6.71
C CYS A 126 -1.96 0.75 -6.03
N ILE A 127 -1.82 -0.35 -6.77
CA ILE A 127 -1.32 -1.62 -6.21
C ILE A 127 0.13 -1.51 -5.74
N LYS A 128 0.95 -0.69 -6.40
CA LYS A 128 2.31 -0.40 -5.95
C LYS A 128 2.33 0.19 -4.54
N ALA A 129 1.44 1.14 -4.25
CA ALA A 129 1.35 1.73 -2.91
C ALA A 129 0.93 0.70 -1.86
N VAL A 130 -0.03 -0.19 -2.21
CA VAL A 130 -0.48 -1.28 -1.34
C VAL A 130 0.64 -2.29 -1.09
N LEU A 131 1.28 -2.80 -2.15
CA LEU A 131 2.38 -3.78 -2.06
C LEU A 131 3.57 -3.22 -1.29
N ARG A 132 3.94 -1.95 -1.51
CA ARG A 132 4.99 -1.28 -0.74
C ARG A 132 4.64 -1.23 0.74
N ARG A 133 3.39 -0.91 1.08
CA ARG A 133 2.93 -0.85 2.46
C ARG A 133 2.90 -2.21 3.16
N LEU A 134 2.50 -3.26 2.44
CA LEU A 134 2.56 -4.65 2.91
C LEU A 134 4.01 -5.07 3.15
N ASN A 135 4.91 -4.79 2.21
CA ASN A 135 6.33 -5.10 2.35
C ASN A 135 6.95 -4.36 3.55
N ASP A 136 6.66 -3.07 3.71
CA ASP A 136 7.09 -2.31 4.89
C ASP A 136 6.56 -2.94 6.19
N ALA A 137 5.29 -3.38 6.21
CA ALA A 137 4.69 -4.02 7.38
C ALA A 137 5.36 -5.37 7.74
N GLU A 138 5.73 -6.18 6.75
CA GLU A 138 6.43 -7.45 7.00
C GLU A 138 7.88 -7.22 7.48
N LEU A 139 8.62 -6.30 6.85
CA LEU A 139 9.98 -5.97 7.26
C LEU A 139 10.04 -5.39 8.68
N HIS A 140 9.01 -4.64 9.09
CA HIS A 140 8.89 -4.15 10.47
C HIS A 140 8.77 -5.30 11.50
N LYS A 141 8.27 -6.48 11.12
CA LYS A 141 8.19 -7.64 12.02
C LYS A 141 9.53 -8.38 12.14
N THR A 142 10.31 -8.44 11.06
CA THR A 142 11.54 -9.24 11.01
C THR A 142 12.79 -8.50 11.51
N SER A 143 12.68 -7.20 11.84
CA SER A 143 13.83 -6.33 12.16
C SER A 143 14.87 -6.26 11.04
N GLU A 144 14.53 -6.74 9.84
CA GLU A 144 15.41 -6.73 8.69
C GLU A 144 15.48 -5.32 8.13
N SER A 145 16.71 -4.94 7.74
CA SER A 145 17.00 -3.63 7.19
C SER A 145 16.04 -3.32 6.05
N ARG A 146 15.29 -2.23 6.23
CA ARG A 146 14.37 -1.67 5.25
C ARG A 146 15.00 -1.73 3.85
N VAL A 147 14.20 -2.11 2.84
CA VAL A 147 14.48 -1.76 1.42
C VAL A 147 14.57 -0.22 1.24
N ALA A 148 14.27 0.55 2.29
CA ALA A 148 14.55 1.98 2.43
C ALA A 148 16.06 2.25 2.49
N SER A 149 16.68 2.26 1.33
CA SER A 149 17.79 3.16 0.91
C SER A 149 18.31 2.79 -0.48
N SER A 150 17.57 2.01 -1.26
CA SER A 150 17.88 1.86 -2.69
C SER A 150 17.54 3.18 -3.40
N PRO A 151 18.50 3.84 -4.09
CA PRO A 151 18.21 5.00 -4.92
C PRO A 151 17.35 4.64 -6.14
N ASN A 152 17.18 3.35 -6.41
CA ASN A 152 16.38 2.89 -7.54
C ASN A 152 14.90 2.89 -7.16
N PRO A 153 14.02 3.46 -8.02
CA PRO A 153 12.60 3.47 -7.77
C PRO A 153 12.05 2.04 -7.76
N LEU A 154 11.09 1.80 -6.87
CA LEU A 154 10.30 0.56 -6.87
C LEU A 154 9.29 0.57 -8.03
N THR A 155 9.19 -0.58 -8.69
CA THR A 155 8.26 -0.86 -9.79
C THR A 155 7.44 -2.11 -9.47
N VAL A 156 6.26 -2.22 -10.07
CA VAL A 156 5.46 -3.45 -10.01
C VAL A 156 6.09 -4.47 -10.96
N GLU A 157 6.39 -5.65 -10.45
CA GLU A 157 6.82 -6.82 -11.22
C GLU A 157 5.67 -7.84 -11.29
N HIS A 158 5.54 -8.49 -12.45
CA HIS A 158 4.65 -9.62 -12.66
C HIS A 158 5.44 -10.92 -12.49
N ILE A 159 5.10 -11.73 -11.50
CA ILE A 159 5.80 -13.00 -11.24
C ILE A 159 5.65 -13.92 -12.47
N LEU A 160 4.41 -14.25 -12.82
CA LEU A 160 4.01 -14.78 -14.12
C LEU A 160 4.06 -13.64 -15.15
N PRO A 161 4.92 -13.71 -16.18
CA PRO A 161 5.02 -12.66 -17.20
C PRO A 161 3.71 -12.41 -17.96
N GLN A 162 3.53 -11.18 -18.43
CA GLN A 162 2.44 -10.83 -19.34
C GLN A 162 2.52 -11.60 -20.66
N GLU A 163 3.74 -11.66 -21.22
CA GLU A 163 4.05 -12.33 -22.47
C GLU A 163 5.22 -13.31 -22.24
N PRO A 164 4.97 -14.50 -21.68
CA PRO A 164 6.02 -15.51 -21.53
C PRO A 164 6.47 -15.99 -22.91
N SER A 165 7.77 -16.30 -23.04
CA SER A 165 8.32 -16.90 -24.27
C SER A 165 7.59 -18.19 -24.63
N GLU A 166 7.43 -18.50 -25.91
CA GLU A 166 6.85 -19.77 -26.37
C GLU A 166 7.63 -21.00 -25.86
N THR A 167 8.91 -20.83 -25.57
CA THR A 167 9.79 -21.88 -25.03
C THR A 167 9.87 -21.89 -23.50
N SER A 168 9.18 -20.97 -22.82
CA SER A 168 9.21 -20.83 -21.36
C SER A 168 8.42 -21.95 -20.67
N ARG A 169 8.88 -22.37 -19.49
CA ARG A 169 8.11 -23.28 -18.63
C ARG A 169 6.75 -22.72 -18.24
N TRP A 170 6.61 -21.39 -18.19
CA TRP A 170 5.32 -20.76 -17.94
C TRP A 170 4.23 -21.20 -18.91
N LYS A 171 4.55 -21.44 -20.20
CA LYS A 171 3.58 -21.94 -21.19
C LYS A 171 3.15 -23.38 -20.93
N SER A 172 3.97 -24.17 -20.24
CA SER A 172 3.63 -25.54 -19.82
C SER A 172 2.84 -25.54 -18.51
N ASP A 173 3.28 -24.76 -17.52
CA ASP A 173 2.65 -24.67 -16.20
C ASP A 173 1.29 -23.94 -16.26
N TRP A 174 1.14 -22.99 -17.20
CA TRP A 174 -0.07 -22.23 -17.48
C TRP A 174 -0.51 -22.44 -18.94
N SER A 175 -0.82 -23.69 -19.27
CA SER A 175 -1.18 -24.10 -20.64
C SER A 175 -2.54 -23.57 -21.12
N ASP A 176 -3.43 -23.22 -20.19
CA ASP A 176 -4.71 -22.60 -20.51
C ASP A 176 -4.55 -21.08 -20.58
N ASP A 177 -4.70 -20.53 -21.78
CA ASP A 177 -4.54 -19.10 -22.05
C ASP A 177 -5.62 -18.23 -21.40
N ASP A 178 -6.84 -18.73 -21.22
CA ASP A 178 -7.92 -17.99 -20.57
C ASP A 178 -7.63 -17.85 -19.07
N VAL A 179 -7.25 -18.97 -18.44
CA VAL A 179 -6.83 -18.97 -17.03
C VAL A 179 -5.61 -18.07 -16.86
N ARG A 180 -4.60 -18.17 -17.74
CA ARG A 180 -3.40 -17.33 -17.66
C ARG A 180 -3.73 -15.83 -17.74
N ARG A 181 -4.60 -15.43 -18.68
CA ARG A 181 -5.07 -14.04 -18.81
C ARG A 181 -5.81 -13.56 -17.58
N GLU A 182 -6.61 -14.42 -16.95
CA GLU A 182 -7.34 -14.06 -15.72
C GLU A 182 -6.40 -13.76 -14.55
N TRP A 183 -5.30 -14.50 -14.43
CA TRP A 183 -4.40 -14.41 -13.27
C TRP A 183 -3.27 -13.39 -13.43
N VAL A 184 -2.91 -13.03 -14.66
CA VAL A 184 -1.71 -12.24 -14.93
C VAL A 184 -1.71 -10.87 -14.24
N HIS A 185 -2.87 -10.23 -14.13
CA HIS A 185 -2.99 -8.90 -13.50
C HIS A 185 -3.52 -8.93 -12.07
N ARG A 186 -3.75 -10.11 -11.50
CA ARG A 186 -4.26 -10.29 -10.12
C ARG A 186 -3.20 -9.94 -9.10
N LEU A 187 -3.65 -9.45 -7.94
CA LEU A 187 -2.77 -9.07 -6.83
C LEU A 187 -1.77 -10.18 -6.46
N GLY A 188 -2.20 -11.46 -6.45
CA GLY A 188 -1.35 -12.60 -6.12
C GLY A 188 -0.17 -12.82 -7.08
N ASN A 189 -0.23 -12.26 -8.29
CA ASN A 189 0.84 -12.33 -9.28
C ASN A 189 1.78 -11.12 -9.25
N LEU A 190 1.53 -10.13 -8.39
CA LEU A 190 2.25 -8.87 -8.41
C LEU A 190 3.13 -8.72 -7.18
N CYS A 191 4.35 -8.21 -7.38
CA CYS A 191 5.26 -7.84 -6.31
C CYS A 191 5.93 -6.49 -6.58
N VAL A 192 6.66 -5.96 -5.60
CA VAL A 192 7.48 -4.76 -5.77
C VAL A 192 8.95 -5.14 -5.88
N LEU A 193 9.59 -4.66 -6.95
CA LEU A 193 11.02 -4.82 -7.17
C LEU A 193 11.67 -3.47 -7.51
N ASN A 194 12.95 -3.33 -7.16
CA ASN A 194 13.78 -2.25 -7.67
C ASN A 194 13.81 -2.30 -9.19
N GLN A 195 13.64 -1.15 -9.86
CA GLN A 195 13.58 -1.07 -11.32
C GLN A 195 14.74 -1.80 -12.01
N ARG A 196 15.97 -1.64 -11.51
CA ARG A 196 17.15 -2.34 -12.06
C ARG A 196 17.04 -3.86 -11.96
N LYS A 197 16.61 -4.39 -10.80
CA LYS A 197 16.36 -5.83 -10.63
C LYS A 197 15.25 -6.27 -11.59
N ASN A 198 14.15 -5.52 -11.64
CA ASN A 198 13.00 -5.83 -12.48
C ASN A 198 13.36 -5.93 -13.98
N SER A 199 14.16 -5.00 -14.49
CA SER A 199 14.67 -5.04 -15.87
C SER A 199 15.56 -6.25 -16.16
N SER A 200 16.20 -6.84 -15.16
CA SER A 200 16.99 -8.07 -15.30
C SER A 200 16.14 -9.34 -15.24
N VAL A 201 15.04 -9.32 -14.48
CA VAL A 201 14.13 -10.47 -14.35
C VAL A 201 13.33 -10.67 -15.64
N ASN A 202 12.67 -9.62 -16.15
CA ASN A 202 11.92 -9.67 -17.41
C ASN A 202 11.02 -10.92 -17.52
N ASN A 203 11.06 -11.65 -18.65
CA ASN A 203 10.20 -12.81 -18.92
C ASN A 203 10.86 -14.17 -18.63
N ILE A 204 11.91 -14.23 -17.78
CA ILE A 204 12.57 -15.50 -17.44
C ILE A 204 11.65 -16.43 -16.63
N ASP A 205 12.03 -17.72 -16.58
CA ASP A 205 11.29 -18.75 -15.85
C ASP A 205 11.35 -18.54 -14.33
N PHE A 206 10.31 -18.99 -13.61
CA PHE A 206 10.19 -18.78 -12.16
C PHE A 206 11.42 -19.21 -11.36
N ALA A 207 12.03 -20.34 -11.72
CA ALA A 207 13.20 -20.88 -11.02
C ALA A 207 14.34 -19.85 -10.97
N GLU A 208 14.54 -19.09 -12.05
CA GLU A 208 15.52 -18.01 -12.11
C GLU A 208 14.99 -16.73 -11.46
N LYS A 209 13.71 -16.36 -11.71
CA LYS A 209 13.06 -15.19 -11.08
C LYS A 209 13.19 -15.22 -9.56
N SER A 210 12.98 -16.39 -8.96
CA SER A 210 12.97 -16.57 -7.50
C SER A 210 14.24 -16.11 -6.82
N GLN A 211 15.38 -16.15 -7.51
CA GLN A 211 16.69 -15.74 -7.01
C GLN A 211 16.80 -14.22 -6.80
N PHE A 212 15.91 -13.43 -7.41
CA PHE A 212 15.91 -11.96 -7.30
C PHE A 212 15.05 -11.42 -6.14
N TYR A 213 14.16 -12.25 -5.59
CA TYR A 213 13.22 -11.88 -4.52
C TYR A 213 13.83 -11.98 -3.11
N GLY A 214 15.09 -12.40 -3.00
CA GLY A 214 15.91 -12.32 -1.78
C GLY A 214 16.36 -10.90 -1.45
#